data_AF-A0A1B5FWE1-F1
#
_entry.id   AF-A0A1B5FWE1-F1
#
_cell.length_a   1.000
_cell.length_b   1.000
_cell.length_c   1.000
_cell.angle_alpha   90.00
_cell.angle_beta   90.00
_cell.angle_gamma   90.00
#
_symmetry.space_group_name_H-M   'P 1'
#
loop_
_entity.id
_entity.type
_entity.pdbx_description
1 polymer ?
#
loop_
_entity_poly.entity_id
_entity_poly.type
_entity_poly.pdbx_seq_one_letter_code
_entity_poly.pdbx_strand_id
1 'polypeptide(L)' 'MPMVIRLKKQRYTCKNCRSHWNAQSYFIRPRHSISNHVRHKITSLLTEKVSLFFISKSC' A
#
# COMPACT_ATOMS: atom_id res chain seq x y z
N MET A 1 22.52 7.77 2.59
CA MET A 1 21.68 6.59 2.88
C MET A 1 20.26 7.07 3.16
N PRO A 2 19.26 6.84 2.30
CA PRO A 2 17.89 7.29 2.57
C PRO A 2 17.31 6.47 3.74
N MET A 3 16.69 7.15 4.70
CA MET A 3 16.08 6.52 5.86
C MET A 3 14.76 5.85 5.44
N VAL A 4 14.78 4.53 5.27
CA VAL A 4 13.60 3.75 4.86
C VAL A 4 12.75 3.44 6.09
N ILE A 5 11.71 4.24 6.33
CA ILE A 5 10.73 3.97 7.37
C ILE A 5 9.75 2.89 6.87
N ARG A 6 9.79 1.70 7.49
CA ARG A 6 8.87 0.60 7.18
C ARG A 6 7.54 0.77 7.94
N LEU A 7 6.68 1.65 7.45
CA LEU A 7 5.34 1.81 8.00
C LEU A 7 4.46 0.62 7.63
N LYS A 8 4.04 -0.16 8.62
CA LYS A 8 3.00 -1.17 8.42
C LYS A 8 1.66 -0.46 8.29
N LYS A 9 0.82 -0.89 7.35
CA LYS A 9 -0.53 -0.35 7.16
C LYS A 9 -1.31 -0.44 8.47
N GLN A 10 -1.67 0.72 9.04
CA GLN A 10 -2.46 0.79 10.26
C GLN A 10 -3.94 0.63 9.92
N ARG A 11 -4.44 -0.60 10.09
CA ARG A 11 -5.85 -0.96 10.04
C ARG A 11 -6.40 -0.93 11.46
N TYR A 12 -7.46 -0.15 11.65
CA TYR A 12 -8.19 -0.07 12.89
C TYR A 12 -9.52 -0.80 12.73
N THR A 13 -9.92 -1.46 13.80
CA THR A 13 -11.17 -2.18 13.88
C THR A 13 -11.92 -1.68 15.10
N CYS A 14 -13.14 -1.20 14.90
CA CYS A 14 -14.05 -0.89 16.00
C CYS A 14 -14.47 -2.20 16.67
N LYS A 15 -14.18 -2.36 17.96
CA LYS A 15 -14.56 -3.58 18.70
C LYS A 15 -16.08 -3.74 18.82
N ASN A 16 -16.82 -2.63 18.85
CA ASN A 16 -18.27 -2.63 19.03
C ASN A 16 -19.03 -2.93 17.73
N CYS A 17 -18.71 -2.20 16.68
CA CYS A 17 -19.37 -2.20 15.39
C CYS A 17 -18.71 -3.08 14.33
N ARG A 18 -17.53 -3.65 14.63
CA ARG A 18 -16.67 -4.45 13.72
C ARG A 18 -16.29 -3.74 12.41
N SER A 19 -16.57 -2.44 12.30
CA SER A 19 -16.20 -1.65 11.16
C SER A 19 -14.69 -1.46 11.12
N HIS A 20 -14.14 -1.48 9.90
CA HIS A 20 -12.73 -1.30 9.66
C HIS A 20 -12.46 0.04 9.00
N TRP A 21 -11.41 0.73 9.42
CA TRP A 21 -10.87 1.89 8.71
C TRP A 21 -9.35 1.83 8.70
N ASN A 22 -8.74 2.47 7.71
CA ASN A 22 -7.30 2.69 7.70
C ASN A 22 -7.04 4.08 8.32
N ALA A 23 -5.92 4.26 9.03
CA ALA A 23 -5.47 5.63 9.32
C ALA A 23 -5.31 6.39 8.00
N GLN A 24 -5.94 7.55 7.90
CA GLN A 24 -5.67 8.48 6.81
C GLN A 24 -4.25 9.01 6.98
N SER A 25 -3.37 8.57 6.09
CA SER A 25 -2.01 9.08 5.95
C SER A 25 -1.89 9.71 4.57
N TYR A 26 -0.98 10.68 4.40
CA TYR A 26 -0.74 11.29 3.09
C TYR A 26 -0.30 10.28 2.01
N PHE A 27 0.21 9.12 2.43
CA PHE A 27 0.61 8.03 1.55
C PHE A 27 -0.57 7.26 0.93
N ILE A 28 -1.74 7.24 1.58
CA ILE A 28 -2.88 6.39 1.22
C ILE A 28 -4.08 7.29 0.95
N ARG A 29 -4.65 7.19 -0.26
CA ARG A 29 -5.88 7.93 -0.59
C ARG A 29 -7.04 7.47 0.29
N PRO A 30 -8.01 8.36 0.61
CA PRO A 30 -9.22 7.96 1.32
C PRO A 30 -9.88 6.75 0.65
N ARG A 31 -10.35 5.79 1.46
CA ARG A 31 -11.02 4.56 1.01
C ARG A 31 -10.16 3.62 0.13
N HIS A 32 -8.85 3.81 0.09
CA HIS A 32 -7.93 2.93 -0.63
C HIS A 32 -7.11 2.06 0.33
N SER A 33 -6.75 0.87 -0.14
CA SER A 33 -5.98 -0.10 0.63
C SER A 33 -4.48 -0.10 0.30
N ILE A 34 -4.09 0.46 -0.83
CA ILE A 34 -2.71 0.45 -1.35
C ILE A 34 -2.20 1.89 -1.33
N SER A 35 -0.96 2.10 -0.88
CA SER A 35 -0.33 3.42 -0.91
C SER A 35 -0.03 3.87 -2.34
N ASN A 36 0.04 5.17 -2.55
CA ASN A 36 0.37 5.73 -3.85
C ASN A 36 1.77 5.29 -4.32
N HIS A 37 2.74 5.22 -3.41
CA HIS A 37 4.09 4.76 -3.73
C HIS A 37 4.11 3.33 -4.29
N VAL A 38 3.37 2.41 -3.67
CA VAL A 38 3.26 1.02 -4.17
C VAL A 38 2.56 1.00 -5.52
N ARG A 39 1.52 1.82 -5.72
CA ARG A 39 0.88 1.96 -7.04
C ARG A 39 1.87 2.42 -8.11
N HIS A 40 2.66 3.46 -7.84
CA HIS A 40 3.67 3.95 -8.78
C HIS A 40 4.72 2.89 -9.10
N LYS A 41 5.20 2.15 -8.09
CA LYS A 41 6.13 1.01 -8.28
C LYS A 41 5.52 -0.10 -9.14
N ILE A 42 4.25 -0.44 -8.93
CA ILE A 42 3.56 -1.43 -9.76
C ILE A 42 3.44 -0.92 -11.20
N THR A 43 3.08 0.36 -11.39
CA THR A 43 2.98 0.96 -12.72
C THR A 43 4.33 0.95 -13.45
N SER A 44 5.45 1.26 -12.78
CA SER A 44 6.78 1.21 -13.41
C SER A 44 7.18 -0.21 -13.81
N LEU A 45 6.92 -1.22 -12.96
CA LEU A 45 7.20 -2.62 -13.29
C LEU A 45 6.31 -3.13 -14.43
N LEU A 46 5.07 -2.66 -14.52
CA LEU A 46 4.18 -2.98 -15.64
C LEU A 46 4.66 -2.34 -16.94
N THR A 47 5.18 -1.10 -16.91
CA THR A 47 5.77 -0.47 -18.10
C THR A 47 7.02 -1.19 -18.59
N GLU A 48 7.78 -1.80 -17.68
CA GLU A 48 8.93 -2.66 -17.99
C GLU A 48 8.52 -4.07 -18.45
N LYS A 49 7.21 -4.35 -18.58
CA LYS A 49 6.64 -5.65 -18.99
C LYS A 49 7.08 -6.82 -18.11
N VAL A 50 7.33 -6.56 -16.83
CA VAL A 50 7.70 -7.58 -15.85
C VAL A 50 6.49 -8.50 -15.56
N SER A 51 6.75 -9.78 -15.28
CA SER A 51 5.68 -10.74 -15.03
C SER A 51 4.86 -10.39 -13.78
N LEU A 52 3.55 -10.60 -13.84
CA LEU A 52 2.65 -10.32 -12.71
C LEU A 52 3.01 -11.12 -11.45
N PHE A 53 3.54 -12.34 -11.61
CA PHE A 53 4.03 -13.17 -10.51
C PHE A 53 5.25 -12.54 -9.81
N PHE A 54 6.15 -11.93 -10.56
CA PHE A 54 7.29 -11.25 -9.98
C PHE A 54 6.88 -9.96 -9.26
N ILE A 55 5.90 -9.24 -9.81
CA ILE A 55 5.35 -8.03 -9.19
C ILE A 55 4.68 -8.37 -7.84
N SER A 56 3.91 -9.46 -7.76
CA SER A 56 3.23 -9.88 -6.52
C SER A 56 4.18 -10.33 -5.41
N LYS A 57 5.36 -10.86 -5.77
CA LYS A 57 6.43 -11.21 -4.82
C LYS A 57 7.21 -9.99 -4.31
N SER A 58 7.25 -8.91 -5.10
CA SER A 58 8.14 -7.76 -4.89
C SER A 58 7.48 -6.53 -4.24
N CYS A 59 6.15 -6.51 -4.14
CA CYS A 59 5.36 -5.38 -3.61
C CYS A 59 4.44 -5.83 -2.48
#